data_AF-X1ICV1-F1
#
_entry.id   AF-X1ICV1-F1
#
_cell.length_a   1.000
_cell.length_b   1.000
_cell.length_c   1.000
_cell.angle_alpha   90.00
_cell.angle_beta   90.00
_cell.angle_gamma   90.00
#
_symmetry.space_group_name_H-M   'P 1'
#
loop_
_entity.id
_entity.type
_entity.pdbx_description
1 polymer ?
#
loop_
_entity_poly.entity_id
_entity_poly.type
_entity_poly.pdbx_seq_one_letter_code
_entity_poly.pdbx_strand_id
1 'polypeptide(L)'
;AVLKSIEAYLEGGGGSRGSCLVLDKQGELVSEKLNEQWKYRPELMRLRSFILQYQYKEGTQQINWVPVREIPQDNFWFENVWKSFLDKNIYGEK
;
A
#
# COMPACT_ATOMS: atom_id res chain seq x y z
N ALA A 1 -11.34 7.81 7.87
CA ALA A 1 -10.44 6.75 7.37
C ALA A 1 -10.61 6.58 5.87
N VAL A 2 -11.55 5.77 5.38
CA VAL A 2 -11.62 5.34 3.96
C VAL A 2 -11.65 6.49 2.95
N LEU A 3 -12.62 7.40 3.02
CA LEU A 3 -12.73 8.50 2.03
C LEU A 3 -11.50 9.40 2.01
N LYS A 4 -10.90 9.68 3.18
CA LYS A 4 -9.65 10.44 3.28
C LYS A 4 -8.45 9.69 2.72
N SER A 5 -8.40 8.37 2.87
CA SER A 5 -7.38 7.55 2.20
C SER A 5 -7.54 7.57 0.67
N ILE A 6 -8.77 7.51 0.16
CA ILE A 6 -9.03 7.61 -1.29
C ILE A 6 -8.62 8.99 -1.81
N GLU A 7 -9.02 10.06 -1.14
CA GLU A 7 -8.64 11.43 -1.49
C GLU A 7 -7.11 11.61 -1.53
N ALA A 8 -6.40 11.24 -0.45
CA ALA A 8 -4.94 11.35 -0.40
C ALA A 8 -4.23 10.45 -1.42
N TYR A 9 -4.79 9.27 -1.75
CA TYR A 9 -4.28 8.43 -2.82
C TYR A 9 -4.37 9.14 -4.18
N LEU A 10 -5.52 9.75 -4.48
CA LEU A 10 -5.74 10.48 -5.73
C LEU A 10 -4.87 11.75 -5.81
N GLU A 11 -4.76 12.51 -4.71
CA GLU A 11 -3.88 13.69 -4.60
C GLU A 11 -2.40 13.33 -4.78
N GLY A 12 -1.98 12.16 -4.30
CA GLY A 12 -0.64 11.61 -4.51
C GLY A 12 -0.36 11.13 -5.93
N GLY A 13 -1.30 11.33 -6.87
CA GLY A 13 -1.18 10.87 -8.25
C GLY A 13 -1.48 9.38 -8.43
N GLY A 14 -2.10 8.75 -7.43
CA GLY A 14 -2.49 7.34 -7.48
C GLY A 14 -3.34 7.03 -8.71
N GLY A 15 -3.03 5.89 -9.33
CA GLY A 15 -3.70 5.39 -10.53
C GLY A 15 -4.49 4.11 -10.28
N SER A 16 -4.93 3.46 -11.34
CA SER A 16 -5.69 2.21 -11.24
C SER A 16 -4.79 1.05 -10.82
N ARG A 17 -5.24 0.21 -9.88
CA ARG A 17 -4.48 -0.96 -9.40
C ARG A 17 -5.42 -2.02 -8.84
N GLY A 18 -5.21 -3.28 -9.25
CA GLY A 18 -6.05 -4.40 -8.83
C GLY A 18 -7.50 -4.17 -9.26
N SER A 19 -8.44 -4.24 -8.32
CA SER A 19 -9.87 -3.97 -8.55
C SER A 19 -10.25 -2.49 -8.50
N CYS A 20 -9.31 -1.58 -8.20
CA CYS A 20 -9.57 -0.14 -8.16
C CYS A 20 -9.27 0.50 -9.52
N LEU A 21 -10.30 1.12 -10.12
CA LEU A 21 -10.20 1.86 -11.38
C LEU A 21 -10.34 3.37 -11.11
N VAL A 22 -9.33 4.13 -11.50
CA VAL A 22 -9.31 5.60 -11.42
C VAL A 22 -9.59 6.14 -12.82
N LEU A 23 -10.76 6.73 -13.02
CA LEU A 23 -11.13 7.36 -14.30
C LEU A 23 -10.37 8.66 -14.49
N ASP A 24 -9.87 8.87 -15.71
CA ASP A 24 -9.12 10.06 -16.08
C ASP A 24 -9.34 10.34 -17.56
N LYS A 25 -9.84 11.54 -17.89
CA LYS A 25 -10.13 11.93 -19.28
C LYS A 25 -8.86 12.02 -20.13
N GLN A 26 -7.71 12.25 -19.49
CA GLN A 26 -6.40 12.28 -20.13
C GLN A 26 -5.72 10.90 -20.10
N GLY A 27 -6.39 9.89 -19.56
CA GLY A 27 -5.86 8.54 -19.42
C GLY A 27 -5.94 7.68 -20.67
N GLU A 28 -5.68 6.40 -20.47
CA GLU A 28 -5.69 5.37 -21.51
C GLU A 28 -7.08 4.76 -21.66
N LEU A 29 -7.43 4.29 -22.86
CA LEU A 29 -8.70 3.60 -23.07
C LEU A 29 -8.60 2.17 -22.54
N VAL A 30 -9.56 1.74 -21.71
CA VAL A 30 -9.60 0.35 -21.19
C VAL A 30 -9.74 -0.67 -22.33
N SER A 31 -10.54 -0.34 -23.35
CA SER A 31 -10.77 -1.18 -24.53
C SER A 31 -11.40 -0.35 -25.63
N GLU A 32 -11.06 -0.61 -26.90
CA GLU A 32 -11.67 0.01 -28.09
C GLU A 32 -13.20 -0.15 -28.17
N LYS A 33 -13.76 -1.14 -27.47
CA LYS A 33 -15.22 -1.37 -27.40
C LYS A 33 -15.93 -0.47 -26.41
N LEU A 34 -15.18 0.21 -25.54
CA LEU A 34 -15.72 1.13 -24.54
C LEU A 34 -15.49 2.57 -25.00
N ASN A 35 -16.41 3.47 -24.65
CA ASN A 35 -16.30 4.86 -25.03
C ASN A 35 -15.23 5.61 -24.19
N GLU A 36 -14.92 6.83 -24.62
CA GLU A 36 -13.90 7.71 -24.02
C GLU A 36 -14.12 8.03 -22.53
N GLN A 37 -15.34 7.87 -22.00
CA GLN A 37 -15.62 8.12 -20.57
C GLN A 37 -14.97 7.06 -19.66
N TRP A 38 -14.61 5.91 -20.23
CA TRP A 38 -13.92 4.81 -19.56
C TRP A 38 -12.42 4.92 -19.66
N LYS A 39 -11.88 6.06 -20.09
CA LYS A 39 -10.44 6.30 -19.97
C LYS A 39 -10.01 6.27 -18.51
N TYR A 40 -8.90 5.60 -18.24
CA TYR A 40 -8.40 5.34 -16.91
C TYR A 40 -6.96 5.80 -16.75
N ARG A 41 -6.60 6.20 -15.54
CA ARG A 41 -5.22 6.49 -15.16
C ARG A 41 -4.49 5.16 -14.89
N PRO A 42 -3.41 4.83 -15.60
CA PRO A 42 -2.59 3.65 -15.32
C PRO A 42 -1.99 3.69 -13.90
N GLU A 43 -1.56 2.54 -13.38
CA GLU A 43 -0.92 2.47 -12.07
C GLU A 43 0.32 3.37 -12.01
N LEU A 44 0.45 4.13 -10.92
CA LEU A 44 1.70 4.82 -10.60
C LEU A 44 2.69 3.82 -9.96
N MET A 45 3.55 3.20 -10.77
CA MET A 45 4.43 2.09 -10.36
C MET A 45 5.30 2.38 -9.11
N ARG A 46 5.72 3.63 -8.90
CA ARG A 46 6.47 4.04 -7.69
C ARG A 46 5.74 3.69 -6.39
N LEU A 47 4.41 3.73 -6.40
CA LEU A 47 3.58 3.43 -5.22
C LEU A 47 3.58 1.93 -4.88
N ARG A 48 4.16 1.05 -5.69
CA ARG A 48 4.34 -0.37 -5.32
C ARG A 48 5.24 -0.56 -4.11
N SER A 49 6.16 0.38 -3.88
CA SER A 49 7.09 0.36 -2.73
C SER A 49 6.52 1.04 -1.48
N PHE A 50 5.26 1.50 -1.51
CA PHE A 50 4.65 2.20 -0.38
C PHE A 50 3.23 1.67 -0.08
N ILE A 51 2.82 1.79 1.17
CA ILE A 51 1.43 1.68 1.60
C ILE A 51 0.95 3.06 2.06
N LEU A 52 -0.32 3.37 1.82
CA LEU A 52 -0.96 4.54 2.40
C LEU A 52 -1.53 4.15 3.77
N GLN A 53 -0.93 4.66 4.84
CA GLN A 53 -1.38 4.45 6.20
C GLN A 53 -2.28 5.60 6.63
N TYR A 54 -3.48 5.28 7.11
CA TYR A 54 -4.32 6.22 7.84
C TYR A 54 -4.25 5.92 9.33
N GLN A 55 -4.07 6.95 10.14
CA GLN A 55 -4.13 6.88 11.60
C GLN A 55 -5.04 7.97 12.15
N TYR A 56 -5.84 7.62 13.16
CA TYR A 56 -6.54 8.60 13.98
C TYR A 56 -5.99 8.52 15.39
N LYS A 57 -5.38 9.61 15.87
CA LYS A 57 -4.73 9.67 17.18
C LYS A 57 -4.98 11.04 17.80
N GLU A 58 -5.41 11.06 19.06
CA GLU A 58 -5.59 12.29 19.85
C GLU A 58 -6.44 13.36 19.12
N GLY A 59 -7.55 12.93 18.53
CA GLY A 59 -8.45 13.83 17.77
C GLY A 59 -7.95 14.22 16.38
N THR A 60 -6.74 13.80 15.99
CA THR A 60 -6.09 14.21 14.75
C THR A 60 -6.07 13.06 13.74
N GLN A 61 -6.35 13.38 12.47
CA GLN A 61 -6.21 12.45 11.35
C GLN A 61 -4.82 12.61 10.72
N GLN A 62 -4.11 11.51 10.53
CA GLN A 62 -2.77 11.47 9.93
C GLN A 62 -2.77 10.50 8.76
N ILE A 63 -2.13 10.90 7.65
CA ILE A 63 -1.99 10.09 6.45
C ILE A 63 -0.51 10.06 6.07
N ASN A 64 0.06 8.87 5.98
CA ASN A 64 1.48 8.68 5.74
C ASN A 64 1.69 7.68 4.59
N TRP A 65 2.62 7.98 3.70
CA TRP A 65 3.18 7.00 2.77
C TRP A 65 4.31 6.27 3.46
N VAL A 66 4.08 5.01 3.80
CA VAL A 66 5.04 4.18 4.54
C VAL A 66 5.68 3.19 3.57
N PRO A 67 7.01 3.03 3.56
CA PRO A 67 7.65 2.01 2.75
C PRO A 67 7.08 0.62 3.04
N VAL A 68 6.89 -0.18 1.98
CA VAL A 68 6.53 -1.59 2.11
C VAL A 68 7.67 -2.31 2.84
N ARG A 69 7.31 -3.19 3.79
CA ARG A 69 8.29 -4.01 4.50
C ARG A 69 8.91 -5.00 3.51
N GLU A 70 10.23 -5.07 3.50
CA GLU A 70 10.96 -6.05 2.70
C GLU A 70 10.62 -7.47 3.17
N ILE A 71 10.63 -8.41 2.21
CA ILE A 71 10.54 -9.83 2.54
C ILE A 71 11.83 -10.17 3.30
N PRO A 72 11.74 -10.63 4.56
CA PRO A 72 12.92 -10.96 5.32
C PRO A 72 13.70 -12.12 4.67
N GLN A 73 15.03 -12.15 4.80
CA GLN A 73 15.83 -13.23 4.23
C GLN A 73 15.50 -14.58 4.88
N ASP A 74 15.48 -15.66 4.07
CA ASP A 74 15.04 -17.02 4.42
C ASP A 74 15.95 -17.77 5.42
N ASN A 75 16.32 -17.14 6.54
CA ASN A 75 17.08 -17.78 7.63
C ASN A 75 16.15 -18.35 8.73
N PHE A 76 14.85 -18.47 8.46
CA PHE A 76 13.81 -18.87 9.43
C PHE A 76 13.65 -20.39 9.56
N TRP A 77 14.74 -21.11 9.76
CA TRP A 77 14.62 -22.49 10.24
C TRP A 77 13.93 -22.48 11.60
N PHE A 78 12.81 -23.20 11.71
CA PHE A 78 11.96 -23.18 12.89
C PHE A 78 12.76 -23.43 14.17
N GLU A 79 13.69 -24.38 14.14
CA GLU A 79 14.55 -24.74 15.27
C GLU A 79 15.44 -23.58 15.72
N ASN A 80 15.98 -22.79 14.79
CA ASN A 80 16.83 -21.64 15.10
C ASN A 80 16.03 -20.48 15.68
N VAL A 81 14.85 -20.21 15.10
CA VAL A 81 13.94 -19.17 15.59
C VAL A 81 13.37 -19.55 16.96
N TRP A 82 12.97 -20.80 17.13
CA TRP A 82 12.42 -21.33 18.39
C TRP A 82 13.45 -21.28 19.51
N LYS A 83 14.69 -21.72 19.24
CA LYS A 83 15.79 -21.58 20.21
C LYS A 83 16.05 -20.11 20.55
N SER A 84 16.11 -19.23 19.56
CA SER A 84 16.31 -17.79 19.78
C SER A 84 15.19 -17.16 20.61
N PHE A 85 13.94 -17.63 20.47
CA PHE A 85 12.82 -17.20 21.29
C PHE A 85 12.95 -17.69 22.74
N LEU A 86 13.25 -18.97 22.96
CA LEU A 86 13.47 -19.54 24.30
C LEU A 86 14.63 -18.84 25.03
N ASP A 87 15.69 -18.51 24.28
CA ASP A 87 16.87 -17.80 24.78
C ASP A 87 16.61 -16.29 24.98
N LYS A 88 15.39 -15.79 24.72
CA LYS A 88 14.98 -14.37 24.76
C LYS A 88 15.80 -13.43 23.85
N ASN A 89 16.45 -13.97 22.82
CA ASN A 89 17.19 -13.20 21.81
C ASN A 89 16.25 -12.46 20.84
N ILE A 90 15.01 -12.94 20.71
CA ILE A 90 13.94 -12.27 19.97
C ILE A 90 12.74 -12.06 20.90
N TYR A 91 12.25 -10.82 20.98
CA TYR A 91 11.19 -10.37 21.89
C TYR A 91 11.54 -10.52 23.39
N GLY A 92 12.55 -9.75 23.85
CA GLY A 92 12.92 -9.68 25.27
C GLY A 92 11.82 -9.14 26.20
N GLU A 93 12.09 -9.12 27.51
CA GLU A 93 11.14 -8.57 28.49
C GLU A 93 10.84 -7.08 28.21
N LYS A 94 9.55 -6.73 28.31
CA LYS A 94 9.04 -5.37 28.09
C LYS A 94 9.53 -4.39 29.14
#